data_AF-A0A0N7LBA5-F1
#
_entry.id   AF-A0A0N7LBA5-F1
#
_cell.length_a   1.000
_cell.length_b   1.000
_cell.length_c   1.000
_cell.angle_alpha   90.00
_cell.angle_beta   90.00
_cell.angle_gamma   90.00
#
_symmetry.space_group_name_H-M   'P 1'
#
loop_
_entity.id
_entity.type
_entity.pdbx_description
1 polymer ?
#
loop_
_entity_poly.entity_id
_entity_poly.type
_entity_poly.pdbx_seq_one_letter_code
_entity_poly.pdbx_strand_id
1 'polypeptide(L)'
;MPYNFNRLYEGMVPFHNGFRQKLRMLEMATPGSQGAAKSNVLNLIRLALSLCEHLEMHHMIEERHIFGHLAKRLPQFESGKTHEAEHAHMHAALEEMEEYLRASSKKLSSSKGALPPPAPMPIAASDGDAAGEGGERGVDRPA
;
A
#
# COMPACT_ATOMS: atom_id res chain seq x y z
N MET A 1 -18.39 -28.70 11.83
CA MET A 1 -17.93 -28.35 10.47
C MET A 1 -16.46 -27.94 10.55
N PRO A 2 -15.52 -28.67 9.92
CA PRO A 2 -14.13 -28.23 9.86
C PRO A 2 -14.01 -27.00 8.96
N TYR A 3 -13.57 -25.87 9.51
CA TYR A 3 -13.24 -24.68 8.72
C TYR A 3 -12.11 -25.03 7.75
N ASN A 4 -12.31 -24.73 6.47
CA ASN A 4 -11.24 -24.88 5.48
C ASN A 4 -10.32 -23.66 5.62
N PHE A 5 -9.22 -23.80 6.37
CA PHE A 5 -8.23 -22.74 6.62
C PHE A 5 -7.68 -22.14 5.33
N ASN A 6 -7.68 -22.91 4.24
CA ASN A 6 -7.34 -22.42 2.90
C ASN A 6 -8.27 -21.27 2.47
N ARG A 7 -9.56 -21.34 2.83
CA ARG A 7 -10.54 -20.29 2.50
C ARG A 7 -10.36 -19.02 3.33
N LEU A 8 -9.94 -19.13 4.59
CA LEU A 8 -9.60 -17.97 5.42
C LEU A 8 -8.40 -17.23 4.83
N TYR A 9 -7.39 -18.00 4.43
CA TYR A 9 -6.21 -17.47 3.74
C TYR A 9 -6.58 -16.82 2.40
N GLU A 10 -7.28 -17.55 1.52
CA GLU A 10 -7.73 -17.05 0.21
C GLU A 10 -8.57 -15.78 0.33
N GLY A 11 -9.42 -15.69 1.37
CA GLY A 11 -10.23 -14.50 1.64
C GLY A 11 -9.42 -13.28 2.05
N MET A 12 -8.24 -13.45 2.66
CA MET A 12 -7.39 -12.35 3.11
C MET A 12 -6.41 -11.84 2.07
N VAL A 13 -6.01 -12.69 1.11
CA VAL A 13 -5.06 -12.33 0.05
C VAL A 13 -5.43 -11.03 -0.69
N PRO A 14 -6.70 -10.78 -1.11
CA PRO A 14 -7.05 -9.54 -1.79
C PRO A 14 -6.82 -8.29 -0.95
N PHE A 15 -7.14 -8.32 0.35
CA PHE A 15 -6.94 -7.19 1.26
C PHE A 15 -5.45 -6.91 1.43
N HIS A 16 -4.66 -7.93 1.74
CA HIS A 16 -3.21 -7.80 1.92
C HIS A 16 -2.53 -7.28 0.65
N ASN A 17 -2.95 -7.74 -0.52
CA ASN A 17 -2.43 -7.23 -1.79
C ASN A 17 -2.82 -5.77 -2.03
N GLY A 18 -4.05 -5.37 -1.67
CA GLY A 18 -4.50 -3.99 -1.70
C GLY A 18 -3.67 -3.07 -0.80
N PHE A 19 -3.34 -3.52 0.43
CA PHE A 19 -2.47 -2.76 1.34
C PHE A 19 -1.07 -2.58 0.77
N ARG A 20 -0.45 -3.65 0.26
CA ARG A 20 0.86 -3.57 -0.39
C ARG A 20 0.86 -2.60 -1.57
N GLN A 21 -0.21 -2.60 -2.37
CA GLN A 21 -0.33 -1.68 -3.49
C GLN A 21 -0.42 -0.22 -3.03
N LYS A 22 -1.28 0.09 -2.05
CA LYS A 22 -1.40 1.44 -1.50
C LYS A 22 -0.10 1.91 -0.85
N LEU A 23 0.56 1.05 -0.09
CA LEU A 23 1.85 1.36 0.53
C LEU A 23 2.90 1.71 -0.54
N ARG A 24 3.04 0.89 -1.59
CA ARG A 24 3.95 1.18 -2.70
C ARG A 24 3.65 2.51 -3.41
N MET A 25 2.37 2.84 -3.58
CA MET A 25 1.99 4.14 -4.17
C MET A 25 2.44 5.30 -3.28
N LEU A 26 2.30 5.17 -1.95
CA LEU A 26 2.77 6.17 -1.00
C LEU A 26 4.30 6.29 -1.02
N GLU A 27 5.02 5.17 -0.95
CA GLU A 27 6.49 5.13 -1.01
C GLU A 27 7.03 5.80 -2.27
N MET A 28 6.37 5.61 -3.42
CA MET A 28 6.81 6.18 -4.68
C MET A 28 6.48 7.66 -4.85
N ALA A 29 5.33 8.10 -4.36
CA ALA A 29 4.88 9.48 -4.51
C ALA A 29 5.46 10.42 -3.45
N THR A 30 5.85 9.91 -2.27
CA THR A 30 6.30 10.75 -1.15
C THR A 30 7.59 11.54 -1.45
N PRO A 31 8.67 10.95 -2.00
CA PRO A 31 9.90 11.70 -2.29
C PRO A 31 9.69 12.89 -3.25
N GLY A 32 8.81 12.73 -4.24
CA GLY A 32 8.47 13.78 -5.22
C GLY A 32 7.41 14.78 -4.74
N SER A 33 6.90 14.64 -3.52
CA SER A 33 5.84 15.52 -3.00
C SER A 33 6.35 16.91 -2.59
N GLN A 34 7.67 17.07 -2.44
CA GLN A 34 8.29 18.36 -2.13
C GLN A 34 8.16 19.30 -3.33
N GLY A 35 7.49 20.45 -3.12
CA GLY A 35 7.19 21.38 -4.21
C GLY A 35 6.04 20.95 -5.12
N ALA A 36 5.35 19.85 -4.81
CA ALA A 36 4.19 19.41 -5.58
C ALA A 36 2.97 20.33 -5.37
N ALA A 37 2.06 20.40 -6.34
CA ALA A 37 0.82 21.16 -6.15
C ALA A 37 0.11 20.78 -4.85
N LYS A 38 -0.45 21.78 -4.14
CA LYS A 38 -1.20 21.57 -2.88
C LYS A 38 -2.26 20.46 -3.00
N SER A 39 -2.95 20.39 -4.14
CA SER A 39 -3.93 19.33 -4.43
C SER A 39 -3.31 17.93 -4.44
N ASN A 40 -2.11 17.78 -4.99
CA ASN A 40 -1.41 16.49 -5.08
C ASN A 40 -0.99 16.00 -3.70
N VAL A 41 -0.43 16.89 -2.88
CA VAL A 41 -0.06 16.57 -1.48
C VAL A 41 -1.30 16.21 -0.66
N LEU A 42 -2.41 16.94 -0.82
CA LEU A 42 -3.68 16.60 -0.16
C LEU A 42 -4.23 15.24 -0.62
N ASN A 43 -4.09 14.88 -1.90
CA ASN A 43 -4.47 13.56 -2.40
C ASN A 43 -3.60 12.46 -1.81
N LEU A 44 -2.29 12.70 -1.67
CA LEU A 44 -1.38 11.76 -1.04
C LEU A 44 -1.76 11.52 0.43
N ILE A 45 -2.08 12.59 1.17
CA ILE A 45 -2.56 12.49 2.56
C ILE A 45 -3.88 11.70 2.64
N ARG A 46 -4.82 11.91 1.71
CA ARG A 46 -6.07 11.13 1.66
C ARG A 46 -5.83 9.64 1.40
N LEU A 47 -4.90 9.32 0.49
CA LEU A 47 -4.51 7.93 0.22
C LEU A 47 -3.92 7.27 1.47
N ALA A 48 -3.07 8.00 2.20
CA ALA A 48 -2.44 7.55 3.43
C ALA A 48 -3.47 7.32 4.55
N LEU A 49 -4.39 8.27 4.77
CA LEU A 49 -5.49 8.11 5.73
C LEU A 49 -6.38 6.92 5.40
N SER A 50 -6.67 6.70 4.10
CA SER A 50 -7.42 5.52 3.67
C SER A 50 -6.66 4.21 3.90
N LEU A 51 -5.32 4.21 3.85
CA LEU A 51 -4.54 3.04 4.20
C LEU A 51 -4.67 2.73 5.70
N CYS A 52 -4.53 3.75 6.55
CA CYS A 52 -4.68 3.60 8.01
C CYS A 52 -6.05 3.03 8.39
N GLU A 53 -7.14 3.65 7.92
CA GLU A 53 -8.50 3.22 8.23
C GLU A 53 -8.78 1.77 7.81
N HIS A 54 -8.30 1.35 6.63
CA HIS A 54 -8.54 -0.01 6.17
C HIS A 54 -7.66 -1.05 6.84
N LEU A 55 -6.42 -0.71 7.23
CA LEU A 55 -5.57 -1.60 8.03
C LEU A 55 -6.15 -1.79 9.43
N GLU A 56 -6.60 -0.71 10.06
CA GLU A 56 -7.26 -0.74 11.38
C GLU A 56 -8.47 -1.68 11.36
N MET A 57 -9.40 -1.46 10.43
CA MET A 57 -10.60 -2.30 10.29
C MET A 57 -10.24 -3.76 9.97
N HIS A 58 -9.22 -3.99 9.16
CA HIS A 58 -8.77 -5.33 8.81
C HIS A 58 -8.21 -6.10 10.00
N HIS A 59 -7.31 -5.48 10.77
CA HIS A 59 -6.76 -6.07 11.99
C HIS A 59 -7.86 -6.37 13.02
N MET A 60 -8.82 -5.46 13.20
CA MET A 60 -9.97 -5.69 14.08
C MET A 60 -10.79 -6.93 13.67
N ILE A 61 -10.95 -7.18 12.36
CA ILE A 61 -11.65 -8.37 11.86
C ILE A 61 -10.82 -9.63 12.14
N GLU A 62 -9.52 -9.59 11.85
CA GLU A 62 -8.61 -10.72 12.05
C GLU A 62 -8.56 -11.14 13.53
N GLU A 63 -8.38 -10.18 14.44
CA GLU A 63 -8.34 -10.42 15.88
C GLU A 63 -9.65 -10.99 16.41
N ARG A 64 -10.78 -10.36 16.06
CA ARG A 64 -12.09 -10.73 16.61
C ARG A 64 -12.60 -12.06 16.06
N HIS A 65 -12.30 -12.36 14.80
CA HIS A 65 -13.00 -13.44 14.09
C HIS A 65 -12.08 -14.54 13.56
N ILE A 66 -10.77 -14.31 13.41
CA ILE A 66 -9.88 -15.23 12.69
C ILE A 66 -8.82 -15.82 13.60
N PHE A 67 -8.16 -15.01 14.41
CA PHE A 67 -7.04 -15.45 15.25
C PHE A 67 -7.44 -16.59 16.18
N GLY A 68 -8.59 -16.48 16.87
CA GLY A 68 -9.12 -17.56 17.71
C GLY A 68 -9.41 -18.87 16.95
N HIS A 69 -9.68 -18.81 15.64
CA HIS A 69 -9.83 -20.01 14.81
C HIS A 69 -8.47 -20.60 14.41
N LEU A 70 -7.51 -19.76 14.06
CA LEU A 70 -6.15 -20.15 13.71
C LEU A 70 -5.39 -20.73 14.91
N ALA A 71 -5.57 -20.15 16.10
CA ALA A 71 -4.95 -20.58 17.36
C ALA A 71 -5.19 -22.05 17.68
N LYS A 72 -6.32 -22.63 17.23
CA LYS A 72 -6.62 -24.06 17.43
C LYS A 72 -5.63 -25.02 16.76
N ARG A 73 -4.83 -24.52 15.81
CA ARG A 73 -3.87 -25.31 15.03
C ARG A 73 -2.49 -24.66 14.91
N LEU A 74 -2.42 -23.34 15.10
CA LEU A 74 -1.24 -22.52 14.90
C LEU A 74 -1.00 -21.70 16.19
N PRO A 75 -0.11 -22.17 17.09
CA PRO A 75 0.11 -21.54 18.39
C PRO A 75 0.55 -20.07 18.34
N GLN A 76 1.13 -19.61 17.23
CA GLN A 76 1.52 -18.21 17.05
C GLN A 76 0.34 -17.22 16.99
N PHE A 77 -0.89 -17.72 16.80
CA PHE A 77 -2.13 -16.93 16.83
C PHE A 77 -2.86 -17.02 18.19
N GLU A 78 -2.28 -17.71 19.19
CA GLU A 78 -2.82 -17.67 20.55
C GLU A 78 -2.71 -16.26 21.15
N SER A 79 -3.55 -15.97 22.13
CA SER A 79 -3.55 -14.65 22.75
C SER A 79 -2.24 -14.36 23.50
N GLY A 80 -1.78 -13.12 23.39
CA GLY A 80 -0.50 -12.64 23.94
C GLY A 80 0.73 -13.15 23.18
N LYS A 81 0.57 -13.68 21.96
CA LYS A 81 1.67 -14.14 21.13
C LYS A 81 2.06 -13.13 20.05
N THR A 82 2.97 -13.55 19.18
CA THR A 82 3.64 -12.75 18.17
C THR A 82 2.67 -11.91 17.32
N HIS A 83 1.60 -12.49 16.78
CA HIS A 83 0.71 -11.75 15.88
C HIS A 83 -0.13 -10.68 16.59
N GLU A 84 -0.61 -10.94 17.81
CA GLU A 84 -1.30 -9.90 18.60
C GLU A 84 -0.33 -8.77 19.00
N ALA A 85 0.93 -9.10 19.31
CA ALA A 85 1.94 -8.09 19.62
C ALA A 85 2.32 -7.25 18.38
N GLU A 86 2.42 -7.87 17.20
CA GLU A 86 2.61 -7.19 15.92
C GLU A 86 1.45 -6.25 15.63
N HIS A 87 0.20 -6.71 15.81
CA HIS A 87 -0.99 -5.87 15.64
C HIS A 87 -1.01 -4.70 16.61
N ALA A 88 -0.72 -4.92 17.90
CA ALA A 88 -0.67 -3.85 18.89
C ALA A 88 0.36 -2.76 18.51
N HIS A 89 1.53 -3.16 18.00
CA HIS A 89 2.52 -2.22 17.49
C HIS A 89 2.01 -1.46 16.26
N MET A 90 1.38 -2.16 15.32
CA MET A 90 0.81 -1.55 14.13
C MET A 90 -0.32 -0.57 14.46
N HIS A 91 -1.24 -0.91 15.37
CA HIS A 91 -2.30 -0.02 15.82
C HIS A 91 -1.74 1.30 16.37
N ALA A 92 -0.72 1.24 17.24
CA ALA A 92 -0.07 2.43 17.76
C ALA A 92 0.58 3.27 16.64
N ALA A 93 1.25 2.63 15.68
CA ALA A 93 1.86 3.32 14.54
C ALA A 93 0.82 3.95 13.60
N LEU A 94 -0.32 3.29 13.39
CA LEU A 94 -1.43 3.80 12.58
C LEU A 94 -2.09 5.01 13.25
N GLU A 95 -2.29 4.97 14.57
CA GLU A 95 -2.84 6.09 15.34
C GLU A 95 -1.95 7.33 15.22
N GLU A 96 -0.63 7.18 15.44
CA GLU A 96 0.33 8.27 15.29
C GLU A 96 0.35 8.83 13.87
N MET A 97 0.34 7.94 12.86
CA MET A 97 0.31 8.33 11.46
C MET A 97 -0.97 9.09 11.10
N GLU A 98 -2.14 8.62 11.55
CA GLU A 98 -3.41 9.31 11.32
C GLU A 98 -3.44 10.71 11.94
N GLU A 99 -2.99 10.84 13.19
CA GLU A 99 -2.95 12.13 13.88
C GLU A 99 -2.07 13.12 13.10
N TYR A 100 -0.87 12.69 12.72
CA TYR A 100 0.06 13.49 11.92
C TYR A 100 -0.54 13.92 10.58
N LEU A 101 -1.18 12.99 9.86
CA LEU A 101 -1.79 13.24 8.55
C LEU A 101 -2.98 14.20 8.64
N ARG A 102 -3.84 14.05 9.66
CA ARG A 102 -4.99 14.95 9.90
C ARG A 102 -4.51 16.37 10.23
N ALA A 103 -3.52 16.49 11.11
CA ALA A 103 -2.90 17.78 11.44
C ALA A 103 -2.27 18.43 10.20
N SER A 104 -1.52 17.66 9.41
CA SER A 104 -0.89 18.12 8.17
C SER A 104 -1.90 18.56 7.12
N SER A 105 -2.99 17.80 6.94
CA SER A 105 -4.10 18.14 6.04
C SER A 105 -4.75 19.47 6.43
N LYS A 106 -5.04 19.67 7.74
CA LYS A 106 -5.62 20.90 8.26
C LYS A 106 -4.70 22.11 8.06
N LYS A 107 -3.41 21.95 8.34
CA LYS A 107 -2.39 23.00 8.15
C LYS A 107 -2.27 23.38 6.67
N LEU A 108 -2.20 22.38 5.79
CA LEU A 108 -2.04 22.58 4.35
C LEU A 108 -3.31 23.17 3.72
N SER A 109 -4.50 22.73 4.13
CA SER A 109 -5.76 23.28 3.61
C SER A 109 -5.94 24.76 3.98
N SER A 110 -5.51 25.14 5.20
CA SER A 110 -5.61 26.50 5.73
C SER A 110 -4.53 27.47 5.22
N SER A 111 -3.43 26.96 4.63
CA SER A 111 -2.35 27.84 4.15
C SER A 111 -2.78 28.64 2.92
N LYS A 112 -2.50 29.96 2.95
CA LYS A 112 -2.59 30.86 1.80
C LYS A 112 -1.24 30.86 1.10
N GLY A 113 -1.16 30.14 -0.01
CA GLY A 113 0.02 30.10 -0.88
C GLY A 113 -0.20 29.09 -1.99
N ALA A 114 -0.11 29.53 -3.24
CA ALA A 114 0.09 28.61 -4.35
C ALA A 114 1.50 28.06 -4.17
N LEU A 115 1.63 26.77 -3.84
CA LEU A 115 2.92 26.10 -3.99
C LEU A 115 3.28 26.23 -5.49
N PRO A 116 4.52 26.59 -5.84
CA PRO A 116 4.92 26.73 -7.24
C PRO A 116 4.49 25.49 -8.03
N PRO A 117 4.13 25.66 -9.32
CA PRO A 117 3.61 24.56 -10.12
C PRO A 117 4.58 23.38 -10.05
N PRO A 118 4.08 22.14 -9.82
CA PRO A 118 4.93 20.97 -9.72
C PRO A 118 5.75 20.82 -11.00
N ALA A 119 7.02 20.47 -10.87
CA ALA A 119 7.72 19.83 -11.97
C ALA A 119 6.92 18.56 -12.37
N PRO A 120 6.79 18.25 -13.66
CA PRO A 120 6.07 17.06 -14.09
C PRO A 120 6.64 15.83 -13.38
N MET A 121 5.77 15.09 -12.71
CA MET A 121 6.12 13.83 -12.06
C MET A 121 6.72 12.89 -13.11
N PRO A 122 7.86 12.22 -12.86
CA PRO A 122 8.29 11.11 -13.69
C PRO A 122 7.28 9.99 -13.47
N ILE A 123 6.28 9.90 -14.36
CA ILE A 123 5.66 8.63 -14.66
C ILE A 123 6.78 7.78 -15.24
N ALA A 124 7.36 6.90 -14.41
CA ALA A 124 8.24 5.87 -14.91
C ALA A 124 7.46 5.09 -15.95
N ALA A 125 7.76 5.33 -17.23
CA ALA A 125 7.35 4.45 -18.29
C ALA A 125 7.90 3.08 -17.90
N SER A 126 7.00 2.10 -17.77
CA SER A 126 7.43 0.72 -17.72
C SER A 126 8.01 0.41 -19.10
N ASP A 127 9.33 0.52 -19.24
CA ASP A 127 10.04 -0.06 -20.37
C ASP A 127 9.97 -1.58 -20.22
N GLY A 128 8.89 -2.13 -20.76
CA GLY A 128 8.74 -3.54 -21.05
C GLY A 128 8.62 -3.70 -22.55
N ASP A 129 9.75 -3.87 -23.24
CA ASP A 129 9.91 -5.00 -24.14
C ASP A 129 11.40 -5.24 -24.42
N ALA A 130 11.87 -6.42 -24.01
CA ALA A 130 13.16 -6.97 -24.38
C ALA A 130 12.90 -8.31 -25.06
N ALA A 131 13.06 -8.33 -26.38
CA ALA A 131 13.38 -9.50 -27.19
C ALA A 131 14.26 -8.97 -28.34
N GLY A 132 15.48 -9.41 -28.57
CA GLY A 132 16.00 -10.77 -28.49
C GLY A 132 16.50 -11.12 -29.90
N GLU A 133 17.81 -11.31 -30.05
CA GLU A 133 18.55 -11.54 -31.31
C GLU A 133 18.02 -12.68 -32.20
N GLY A 134 18.32 -12.58 -33.51
CA GLY A 134 18.36 -13.76 -34.38
C GLY A 134 18.51 -13.52 -35.89
N GLY A 135 19.73 -13.72 -36.42
CA GLY A 135 19.96 -14.65 -37.53
C GLY A 135 19.85 -14.18 -38.99
N GLU A 136 20.95 -14.34 -39.72
CA GLU A 136 21.17 -14.17 -41.17
C GLU A 136 20.25 -14.97 -42.13
N ARG A 137 19.96 -14.41 -43.34
CA ARG A 137 20.29 -14.92 -44.71
C ARG A 137 19.27 -14.56 -45.82
N GLY A 138 19.79 -14.29 -47.02
CA GLY A 138 19.08 -14.32 -48.33
C GLY A 138 19.27 -13.01 -49.13
N VAL A 139 20.20 -12.90 -50.09
CA VAL A 139 20.07 -13.29 -51.52
C VAL A 139 18.76 -12.81 -52.16
N ASP A 140 18.81 -11.73 -52.97
CA ASP A 140 18.56 -11.75 -54.43
C ASP A 140 18.60 -10.36 -55.11
N ARG A 141 18.96 -10.36 -56.41
CA ARG A 141 19.06 -9.26 -57.43
C ARG A 141 17.69 -8.55 -57.70
N PRO A 142 17.53 -7.48 -58.54
CA PRO A 142 18.09 -7.21 -59.90
C PRO A 142 18.46 -5.71 -60.15
N ALA A 143 18.94 -5.20 -61.30
CA ALA A 143 18.90 -5.59 -62.72
C ALA A 143 20.20 -5.20 -63.44
#